data_AF-A0A4Y9P9M8-F1
#
_entry.id   AF-A0A4Y9P9M8-F1
#
_cell.length_a   1.000
_cell.length_b   1.000
_cell.length_c   1.000
_cell.angle_alpha   90.00
_cell.angle_beta   90.00
_cell.angle_gamma   90.00
#
_symmetry.space_group_name_H-M   'P 1'
#
loop_
_entity.id
_entity.type
_entity.pdbx_description
1 polymer ?
#
loop_
_entity_poly.entity_id
_entity_poly.type
_entity_poly.pdbx_seq_one_letter_code
_entity_poly.pdbx_strand_id
1 'polypeptide(L)'
;MRPGLAEEADDVSASDERDPASGDPSAEVPPVTLTRTTRGWSIVSPSGTALAGDLVEGMTLADLVAEEFGALIEPDRTARRSARGPGQAAVPAADTPDGRLAALERTVAQLEHALAARVSTERAIGVLAERHRTSPRAAFDSLRREARSSGRPVAELAREVLATLEELPGLGTDAVAAQLPLIGPVAAPAPRTSSRRPAAGRGTPVGSPAVAAADGRS
;
A
#
# COMPACT_ATOMS: atom_id res chain seq x y z
N MET A 1 -60.81 41.49 50.11
CA MET A 1 -60.35 42.78 49.55
C MET A 1 -58.82 42.77 49.55
N ARG A 2 -58.19 42.38 48.41
CA ARG A 2 -56.78 42.64 47.99
C ARG A 2 -55.63 42.18 48.95
N PRO A 3 -54.33 42.15 48.53
CA PRO A 3 -53.67 41.02 47.84
C PRO A 3 -52.22 40.72 48.35
N GLY A 4 -51.51 39.77 47.72
CA GLY A 4 -50.15 40.01 47.19
C GLY A 4 -48.89 39.52 47.92
N LEU A 5 -48.05 38.83 47.12
CA LEU A 5 -46.56 38.85 47.05
C LEU A 5 -45.80 38.08 48.14
N ALA A 6 -45.10 36.99 47.80
CA ALA A 6 -43.80 36.87 47.09
C ALA A 6 -42.69 36.60 48.11
N GLU A 7 -42.09 35.41 48.02
CA GLU A 7 -40.66 35.18 47.75
C GLU A 7 -39.88 34.89 49.03
N GLU A 8 -39.90 33.62 49.39
CA GLU A 8 -38.95 33.03 50.33
C GLU A 8 -37.73 32.62 49.49
N ALA A 9 -36.66 33.41 49.61
CA ALA A 9 -35.36 33.11 49.06
C ALA A 9 -34.70 32.05 49.94
N ASP A 10 -34.69 30.81 49.45
CA ASP A 10 -33.91 29.72 50.03
C ASP A 10 -32.56 29.58 49.32
N ASP A 11 -31.54 29.83 50.14
CA ASP A 11 -30.29 29.11 50.31
C ASP A 11 -29.47 28.61 49.11
N VAL A 12 -28.20 29.01 49.17
CA VAL A 12 -27.11 28.59 48.30
C VAL A 12 -26.53 27.29 48.87
N SER A 13 -26.50 26.23 48.08
CA SER A 13 -25.52 25.15 48.28
C SER A 13 -25.10 24.52 46.97
N ALA A 14 -23.81 24.69 46.68
CA ALA A 14 -23.06 24.07 45.63
C ALA A 14 -23.17 22.54 45.69
N SER A 15 -23.30 21.89 44.54
CA SER A 15 -22.88 20.51 44.33
C SER A 15 -22.64 20.23 42.85
N ASP A 16 -21.38 19.96 42.57
CA ASP A 16 -20.91 18.92 41.65
C ASP A 16 -21.08 19.22 40.15
N GLU A 17 -20.08 19.97 39.67
CA GLU A 17 -19.59 20.00 38.30
C GLU A 17 -19.26 18.56 37.85
N ARG A 18 -20.25 17.83 37.35
CA ARG A 18 -20.04 16.50 36.75
C ARG A 18 -19.54 16.63 35.32
N ASP A 19 -18.23 16.51 35.22
CA ASP A 19 -17.43 16.19 34.05
C ASP A 19 -18.09 15.08 33.18
N PRO A 20 -18.41 15.30 31.88
CA PRO A 20 -18.96 14.27 31.01
C PRO A 20 -17.89 13.35 30.39
N ALA A 21 -16.69 13.27 30.98
CA ALA A 21 -15.59 12.46 30.47
C ALA A 21 -15.42 11.12 31.21
N SER A 22 -16.47 10.29 31.28
CA SER A 22 -16.37 8.86 31.64
C SER A 22 -17.62 8.09 31.20
N GLY A 23 -17.83 8.01 29.88
CA GLY A 23 -18.80 7.08 29.29
C GLY A 23 -18.13 5.74 29.02
N ASP A 24 -18.53 4.72 29.77
CA ASP A 24 -18.18 3.32 29.57
C ASP A 24 -18.52 2.88 28.11
N PRO A 25 -17.58 2.40 27.28
CA PRO A 25 -17.86 2.05 25.88
C PRO A 25 -18.68 0.76 25.72
N SER A 26 -19.10 0.14 26.82
CA SER A 26 -19.89 -1.10 26.83
C SER A 26 -21.37 -0.90 27.18
N ALA A 27 -21.87 0.35 27.22
CA ALA A 27 -23.31 0.55 27.16
C ALA A 27 -23.79 0.00 25.80
N GLU A 28 -24.42 -1.16 25.84
CA GLU A 28 -24.98 -1.87 24.69
C GLU A 28 -25.97 -0.94 23.98
N VAL A 29 -25.46 -0.13 23.04
CA VAL A 29 -26.27 0.87 22.34
C VAL A 29 -27.33 0.09 21.59
N PRO A 30 -28.60 0.23 21.97
CA PRO A 30 -29.62 -0.67 21.48
C PRO A 30 -29.82 -0.39 19.98
N PRO A 31 -29.93 -1.44 19.15
CA PRO A 31 -29.74 -1.31 17.71
C PRO A 31 -30.80 -0.42 17.07
N VAL A 32 -30.35 0.66 16.44
CA VAL A 32 -31.21 1.57 15.66
C VAL A 32 -31.38 1.01 14.26
N THR A 33 -32.62 0.86 13.81
CA THR A 33 -32.93 0.37 12.45
C THR A 33 -33.30 1.55 11.55
N LEU A 34 -32.59 1.70 10.43
CA LEU A 34 -32.87 2.70 9.39
C LEU A 34 -33.49 2.03 8.17
N THR A 35 -34.65 2.51 7.72
CA THR A 35 -35.34 1.97 6.53
C THR A 35 -35.69 3.09 5.56
N ARG A 36 -35.24 2.96 4.31
CA ARG A 36 -35.64 3.85 3.21
C ARG A 36 -37.03 3.45 2.72
N THR A 37 -37.98 4.38 2.81
CA THR A 37 -39.37 4.17 2.36
C THR A 37 -39.67 5.08 1.17
N THR A 38 -40.83 4.87 0.53
CA THR A 38 -41.31 5.75 -0.55
C THR A 38 -41.66 7.16 -0.07
N ARG A 39 -41.74 7.39 1.25
CA ARG A 39 -42.01 8.70 1.87
C ARG A 39 -40.74 9.34 2.47
N GLY A 40 -39.57 8.74 2.27
CA GLY A 40 -38.29 9.19 2.85
C GLY A 40 -37.70 8.20 3.86
N TRP A 41 -36.74 8.66 4.64
CA TRP A 41 -36.05 7.85 5.65
C TRP A 41 -36.90 7.68 6.91
N SER A 42 -37.01 6.44 7.39
CA SER A 42 -37.64 6.11 8.65
C SER A 42 -36.61 5.48 9.60
N ILE A 43 -36.65 5.89 10.86
CA ILE A 43 -35.73 5.46 11.90
C ILE A 43 -36.54 4.86 13.03
N VAL A 44 -36.27 3.60 13.36
CA VAL A 44 -36.85 2.92 14.51
C VAL A 44 -35.76 2.80 15.56
N SER A 45 -35.84 3.67 16.57
CA SER A 45 -35.00 3.63 17.76
C SER A 45 -35.81 3.06 18.93
N PRO A 46 -35.21 2.23 19.79
CA PRO A 46 -35.88 1.69 20.98
C PRO A 46 -36.21 2.77 22.03
N SER A 47 -35.61 3.96 21.96
CA SER A 47 -35.82 5.07 22.91
C SER A 47 -36.84 6.12 22.45
N GLY A 48 -37.53 5.89 21.32
CA GLY A 48 -38.49 6.84 20.73
C GLY A 48 -37.87 7.79 19.69
N THR A 49 -38.70 8.68 19.12
CA THR A 49 -38.38 9.46 17.91
C THR A 49 -37.55 10.72 18.15
N ALA A 50 -37.38 11.18 19.39
CA ALA A 50 -36.82 12.50 19.70
C ALA A 50 -35.32 12.65 19.37
N LEU A 51 -34.51 11.58 19.50
CA LEU A 51 -33.10 11.55 19.04
C LEU A 51 -32.96 11.21 17.54
N ALA A 52 -34.06 10.85 16.88
CA ALA A 52 -34.05 10.38 15.50
C ALA A 52 -34.43 11.47 14.49
N GLY A 53 -35.04 12.58 14.92
CA GLY A 53 -35.44 13.70 14.05
C GLY A 53 -34.27 14.27 13.26
N ASP A 54 -33.21 14.67 13.96
CA ASP A 54 -31.99 15.23 13.36
C ASP A 54 -31.32 14.27 12.36
N LEU A 55 -31.42 12.96 12.60
CA LEU A 55 -30.89 11.93 11.71
C LEU A 55 -31.75 11.73 10.46
N VAL A 56 -33.08 11.83 10.57
CA VAL A 56 -33.98 11.83 9.40
C VAL A 56 -33.71 13.06 8.54
N GLU A 57 -33.54 14.22 9.15
CA GLU A 57 -33.19 15.46 8.47
C GLU A 57 -31.82 15.35 7.78
N GLY A 58 -30.80 14.87 8.50
CA GLY A 58 -29.46 14.67 7.94
C GLY A 58 -29.42 13.68 6.78
N MET A 59 -30.20 12.59 6.87
CA MET A 59 -30.25 11.59 5.80
C MET A 59 -31.05 12.08 4.58
N THR A 60 -32.09 12.90 4.80
CA THR A 60 -32.83 13.56 3.71
C THR A 60 -31.95 14.61 3.02
N LEU A 61 -31.15 15.36 3.77
CA LEU A 61 -30.14 16.27 3.23
C LEU A 61 -29.10 15.51 2.40
N ALA A 62 -28.61 14.38 2.90
CA ALA A 62 -27.66 13.54 2.16
C ALA A 62 -28.23 13.02 0.83
N ASP A 63 -29.52 12.67 0.79
CA ASP A 63 -30.19 12.28 -0.46
C ASP A 63 -30.28 13.45 -1.46
N LEU A 64 -30.65 14.65 -1.01
CA LEU A 64 -30.69 15.86 -1.86
C LEU A 64 -29.31 16.22 -2.41
N VAL A 65 -28.27 16.13 -1.57
CA VAL A 65 -26.87 16.33 -1.99
C VAL A 65 -26.46 15.25 -2.99
N ALA A 66 -26.80 13.99 -2.76
CA ALA A 66 -26.49 12.91 -3.70
C ALA A 66 -27.20 13.08 -5.04
N GLU A 67 -28.45 13.56 -5.07
CA GLU A 67 -29.17 13.91 -6.29
C GLU A 67 -28.47 15.04 -7.05
N GLU A 68 -28.02 16.08 -6.34
CA GLU A 68 -27.28 17.22 -6.94
C GLU A 68 -25.99 16.76 -7.64
N PHE A 69 -25.30 15.78 -7.08
CA PHE A 69 -24.08 15.19 -7.67
C PHE A 69 -24.36 14.01 -8.63
N GLY A 70 -25.62 13.73 -8.96
CA GLY A 70 -25.99 12.64 -9.88
C GLY A 70 -25.68 11.24 -9.36
N ALA A 71 -25.52 11.11 -8.04
CA ALA A 71 -25.09 9.91 -7.33
C ALA A 71 -26.26 9.16 -6.66
N LEU A 72 -27.49 9.28 -7.19
CA LEU A 72 -28.64 8.50 -6.72
C LEU A 72 -28.46 7.03 -7.13
N ILE A 73 -27.58 6.33 -6.41
CA ILE A 73 -27.22 4.93 -6.65
C ILE A 73 -28.36 4.08 -6.10
N GLU A 74 -29.13 3.47 -7.00
CA GLU A 74 -29.99 2.35 -6.66
C GLU A 74 -29.12 1.31 -5.94
N PRO A 75 -29.48 0.86 -4.72
CA PRO A 75 -28.57 0.08 -3.89
C PRO A 75 -28.12 -1.17 -4.64
N ASP A 76 -26.83 -1.22 -4.96
CA ASP A 76 -26.24 -2.32 -5.71
C ASP A 76 -26.27 -3.61 -4.88
N ARG A 77 -25.83 -4.72 -5.49
CA ARG A 77 -25.78 -6.03 -4.80
C ARG A 77 -24.92 -5.98 -3.54
N THR A 78 -23.94 -5.09 -3.50
CA THR A 78 -22.98 -4.89 -2.39
C THR A 78 -23.64 -4.17 -1.23
N ALA A 79 -24.35 -3.06 -1.48
CA ALA A 79 -25.12 -2.32 -0.49
C ALA A 79 -26.20 -3.19 0.18
N ARG A 80 -26.90 -4.02 -0.61
CA ARG A 80 -27.89 -4.97 -0.07
C ARG A 80 -27.27 -6.06 0.80
N ARG A 81 -26.02 -6.46 0.51
CA ARG A 81 -25.27 -7.42 1.33
C ARG A 81 -24.84 -6.80 2.65
N SER A 82 -24.34 -5.56 2.64
CA SER A 82 -23.90 -4.83 3.83
C SER A 82 -25.06 -4.51 4.78
N ALA A 83 -26.26 -4.24 4.26
CA ALA A 83 -27.47 -4.02 5.05
C ALA A 83 -27.97 -5.29 5.78
N ARG A 84 -27.51 -6.49 5.42
CA ARG A 84 -27.93 -7.77 6.04
C ARG A 84 -27.24 -8.05 7.38
N GLY A 85 -26.47 -7.09 7.91
CA GLY A 85 -25.59 -7.26 9.05
C GLY A 85 -24.31 -8.02 8.66
N PRO A 86 -23.34 -8.16 9.58
CA PRO A 86 -22.10 -8.87 9.33
C PRO A 86 -22.37 -10.39 9.20
N GLY A 87 -22.94 -10.80 8.07
CA GLY A 87 -22.81 -12.16 7.57
C GLY A 87 -21.36 -12.33 7.15
N GLN A 88 -20.65 -13.22 7.85
CA GLN A 88 -19.22 -13.54 7.68
C GLN A 88 -18.86 -13.85 6.21
N ALA A 89 -18.70 -12.83 5.38
CA ALA A 89 -17.83 -12.92 4.22
C ALA A 89 -16.42 -12.77 4.79
N ALA A 90 -15.74 -13.90 5.01
CA ALA A 90 -14.35 -13.89 5.41
C ALA A 90 -13.56 -13.03 4.41
N VAL A 91 -13.12 -11.85 4.83
CA VAL A 91 -12.12 -11.08 4.10
C VAL A 91 -10.93 -12.02 3.96
N PRO A 92 -10.46 -12.32 2.73
CA PRO A 92 -9.33 -13.22 2.58
C PRO A 92 -8.18 -12.64 3.41
N ALA A 93 -7.48 -13.49 4.18
CA ALA A 93 -6.50 -13.03 5.16
C ALA A 93 -5.50 -12.01 4.57
N ALA A 94 -5.13 -12.17 3.30
CA ALA A 94 -4.26 -11.25 2.55
C ALA A 94 -4.79 -9.80 2.41
N ASP A 95 -6.10 -9.57 2.54
CA ASP A 95 -6.72 -8.25 2.48
C ASP A 95 -6.92 -7.61 3.86
N THR A 96 -6.67 -8.36 4.93
CA THR A 96 -6.60 -7.81 6.28
C THR A 96 -5.25 -7.10 6.48
N PRO A 97 -5.18 -6.04 7.32
CA PRO A 97 -3.91 -5.40 7.66
C PRO A 97 -2.85 -6.40 8.13
N ASP A 98 -3.24 -7.35 8.99
CA ASP A 98 -2.35 -8.37 9.54
C ASP A 98 -1.82 -9.33 8.47
N GLY A 99 -2.67 -9.77 7.54
CA GLY A 99 -2.20 -10.63 6.46
C GLY A 99 -1.33 -9.92 5.43
N ARG A 100 -1.50 -8.60 5.24
CA ARG A 100 -0.56 -7.78 4.46
C ARG A 100 0.78 -7.69 5.18
N LEU A 101 0.80 -7.39 6.47
CA LEU A 101 2.03 -7.37 7.28
C LEU A 101 2.78 -8.70 7.21
N ALA A 102 2.09 -9.82 7.43
CA ALA A 102 2.70 -11.16 7.32
C ALA A 102 3.22 -11.49 5.90
N ALA A 103 2.61 -10.94 4.84
CA ALA A 103 3.12 -11.08 3.49
C ALA A 103 4.37 -10.23 3.22
N LEU A 104 4.43 -9.01 3.77
CA LEU A 104 5.60 -8.16 3.70
C LEU A 104 6.77 -8.78 4.47
N GLU A 105 6.56 -9.27 5.69
CA GLU A 105 7.59 -9.92 6.51
C GLU A 105 8.19 -11.14 5.80
N ARG A 106 7.34 -11.99 5.18
CA ARG A 106 7.82 -13.11 4.36
C ARG A 106 8.66 -12.63 3.17
N THR A 107 8.24 -11.57 2.51
CA THR A 107 8.97 -11.01 1.36
C THR A 107 10.32 -10.45 1.81
N VAL A 108 10.36 -9.72 2.92
CA VAL A 108 11.60 -9.20 3.51
C VAL A 108 12.54 -10.35 3.85
N ALA A 109 12.08 -11.38 4.55
CA ALA A 109 12.91 -12.54 4.89
C ALA A 109 13.46 -13.25 3.64
N GLN A 110 12.66 -13.36 2.58
CA GLN A 110 13.12 -13.91 1.29
C GLN A 110 14.20 -13.04 0.63
N LEU A 111 14.02 -11.72 0.65
CA LEU A 111 14.99 -10.78 0.08
C LEU A 111 16.29 -10.79 0.88
N GLU A 112 16.22 -10.75 2.21
CA GLU A 112 17.39 -10.85 3.09
C GLU A 112 18.17 -12.13 2.83
N HIS A 113 17.47 -13.27 2.75
CA HIS A 113 18.09 -14.55 2.42
C HIS A 113 18.76 -14.54 1.04
N ALA A 114 18.07 -14.04 0.01
CA ALA A 114 18.60 -13.97 -1.35
C ALA A 114 19.81 -13.02 -1.45
N LEU A 115 19.76 -11.87 -0.77
CA LEU A 115 20.85 -10.90 -0.74
C LEU A 115 22.07 -11.45 0.00
N ALA A 116 21.88 -12.10 1.16
CA ALA A 116 22.97 -12.77 1.88
C ALA A 116 23.65 -13.85 1.02
N ALA A 117 22.87 -14.65 0.30
CA ALA A 117 23.39 -15.64 -0.63
C ALA A 117 24.18 -15.01 -1.79
N ARG A 118 23.70 -13.89 -2.33
CA ARG A 118 24.40 -13.18 -3.41
C ARG A 118 25.71 -12.54 -2.93
N VAL A 119 25.69 -11.84 -1.80
CA VAL A 119 26.87 -11.16 -1.23
C VAL A 119 27.96 -12.17 -0.88
N SER A 120 27.61 -13.30 -0.24
CA SER A 120 28.58 -14.36 0.05
C SER A 120 29.19 -14.94 -1.23
N THR A 121 28.38 -15.19 -2.26
CA THR A 121 28.86 -15.68 -3.57
C THR A 121 29.81 -14.68 -4.25
N GLU A 122 29.45 -13.40 -4.32
CA GLU A 122 30.29 -12.34 -4.90
C GLU A 122 31.64 -12.21 -4.17
N ARG A 123 31.62 -12.20 -2.83
CA ARG A 123 32.84 -12.14 -2.01
C ARG A 123 33.73 -13.37 -2.24
N ALA A 124 33.16 -14.57 -2.23
CA ALA A 124 33.90 -15.80 -2.49
C ALA A 124 34.52 -15.81 -3.90
N ILE A 125 33.80 -15.34 -4.92
CA ILE A 125 34.35 -15.17 -6.28
C ILE A 125 35.55 -14.23 -6.25
N GLY A 126 35.43 -13.07 -5.58
CA GLY A 126 36.52 -12.11 -5.45
C GLY A 126 37.77 -12.72 -4.83
N VAL A 127 37.60 -13.46 -3.73
CA VAL A 127 38.74 -14.11 -3.05
C VAL A 127 39.34 -15.23 -3.90
N LEU A 128 38.53 -16.07 -4.53
CA LEU A 128 39.05 -17.14 -5.40
C LEU A 128 39.76 -16.58 -6.64
N ALA A 129 39.22 -15.51 -7.23
CA ALA A 129 39.85 -14.85 -8.37
C ALA A 129 41.25 -14.34 -8.00
N GLU A 130 41.39 -13.69 -6.84
CA GLU A 130 42.67 -13.20 -6.34
C GLU A 130 43.64 -14.35 -6.02
N ARG A 131 43.20 -15.33 -5.21
CA ARG A 131 44.05 -16.46 -4.77
C ARG A 131 44.56 -17.30 -5.93
N HIS A 132 43.75 -17.50 -6.95
CA HIS A 132 44.12 -18.30 -8.12
C HIS A 132 44.66 -17.47 -9.30
N ARG A 133 44.75 -16.14 -9.15
CA ARG A 133 45.09 -15.19 -10.24
C ARG A 133 44.28 -15.45 -11.51
N THR A 134 42.98 -15.64 -11.35
CA THR A 134 42.05 -15.89 -12.46
C THR A 134 41.07 -14.74 -12.60
N SER A 135 40.38 -14.66 -13.73
CA SER A 135 39.29 -13.69 -13.87
C SER A 135 38.11 -14.07 -12.95
N PRO A 136 37.31 -13.09 -12.47
CA PRO A 136 36.10 -13.38 -11.69
C PRO A 136 35.15 -14.35 -12.38
N ARG A 137 35.07 -14.29 -13.72
CA ARG A 137 34.28 -15.23 -14.52
C ARG A 137 34.79 -16.67 -14.39
N ALA A 138 36.10 -16.87 -14.52
CA ALA A 138 36.71 -18.20 -14.41
C ALA A 138 36.60 -18.76 -12.98
N ALA A 139 36.74 -17.92 -11.96
CA ALA A 139 36.52 -18.28 -10.56
C ALA A 139 35.06 -18.73 -10.30
N PHE A 140 34.08 -17.96 -10.81
CA PHE A 140 32.67 -18.34 -10.71
C PHE A 140 32.36 -19.66 -11.44
N ASP A 141 32.91 -19.86 -12.63
CA ASP A 141 32.73 -21.11 -13.38
C ASP A 141 33.34 -22.31 -12.63
N SER A 142 34.48 -22.12 -11.95
CA SER A 142 35.08 -23.13 -11.08
C SER A 142 34.18 -23.48 -9.90
N LEU A 143 33.73 -22.47 -9.15
CA LEU A 143 32.82 -22.64 -8.01
C LEU A 143 31.52 -23.34 -8.44
N ARG A 144 30.97 -22.98 -9.60
CA ARG A 144 29.75 -23.61 -10.13
C ARG A 144 29.98 -25.05 -10.60
N ARG A 145 31.18 -25.40 -11.06
CA ARG A 145 31.52 -26.79 -11.40
C ARG A 145 31.56 -27.65 -10.13
N GLU A 146 32.21 -27.16 -9.09
CA GLU A 146 32.32 -27.84 -7.79
C GLU A 146 30.96 -28.00 -7.10
N ALA A 147 30.10 -26.97 -7.13
CA ALA A 147 28.72 -27.02 -6.64
C ALA A 147 27.93 -28.15 -7.32
N ARG A 148 28.03 -28.26 -8.65
CA ARG A 148 27.33 -29.30 -9.41
C ARG A 148 27.88 -30.70 -9.11
N SER A 149 29.20 -30.87 -9.03
CA SER A 149 29.79 -32.19 -8.76
C SER A 149 29.54 -32.67 -7.33
N SER A 150 29.37 -31.74 -6.37
CA SER A 150 29.03 -32.05 -4.98
C SER A 150 27.52 -32.13 -4.72
N GLY A 151 26.67 -31.72 -5.67
CA GLY A 151 25.21 -31.67 -5.50
C GLY A 151 24.75 -30.58 -4.52
N ARG A 152 25.56 -29.54 -4.31
CA ARG A 152 25.33 -28.49 -3.30
C ARG A 152 25.03 -27.14 -3.95
N PRO A 153 24.27 -26.27 -3.30
CA PRO A 153 24.04 -24.91 -3.78
C PRO A 153 25.35 -24.08 -3.73
N VAL A 154 25.57 -23.25 -4.75
CA VAL A 154 26.76 -22.39 -4.89
C VAL A 154 26.96 -21.49 -3.66
N ALA A 155 25.88 -20.96 -3.10
CA ALA A 155 25.92 -20.08 -1.94
C ALA A 155 26.42 -20.77 -0.66
N GLU A 156 26.31 -22.10 -0.56
CA GLU A 156 26.82 -22.86 0.58
C GLU A 156 28.33 -23.07 0.47
N LEU A 157 28.83 -23.48 -0.70
CA LEU A 157 30.27 -23.53 -0.96
C LEU A 157 30.93 -22.16 -0.82
N ALA A 158 30.26 -21.09 -1.26
CA ALA A 158 30.76 -19.73 -1.08
C ALA A 158 30.96 -19.38 0.41
N ARG A 159 30.02 -19.78 1.28
CA ARG A 159 30.17 -19.59 2.73
C ARG A 159 31.32 -20.40 3.30
N GLU A 160 31.55 -21.63 2.84
CA GLU A 160 32.69 -22.43 3.28
C GLU A 160 34.03 -21.82 2.87
N VAL A 161 34.14 -21.35 1.63
CA VAL A 161 35.32 -20.62 1.15
C VAL A 161 35.62 -19.44 2.08
N LEU A 162 34.60 -18.65 2.45
CA LEU A 162 34.77 -17.52 3.36
C LEU A 162 35.10 -17.95 4.80
N ALA A 163 34.47 -19.02 5.31
CA ALA A 163 34.78 -19.56 6.63
C ALA A 163 36.24 -20.01 6.74
N THR A 164 36.79 -20.67 5.71
CA THR A 164 38.21 -21.04 5.68
C THR A 164 39.18 -19.86 5.66
N LEU A 165 38.71 -18.65 5.30
CA LEU A 165 39.49 -17.41 5.43
C LEU A 165 39.41 -16.82 6.84
N GLU A 166 38.26 -16.90 7.49
CA GLU A 166 38.06 -16.42 8.85
C GLU A 166 38.85 -17.27 9.87
N GLU A 167 39.02 -18.57 9.59
CA GLU A 167 39.86 -19.48 10.38
C GLU A 167 41.37 -19.18 10.27
N LEU A 168 41.80 -18.43 9.25
CA LEU A 168 43.20 -17.98 9.14
C LEU A 168 43.40 -16.74 10.03
N PRO A 169 44.20 -16.83 11.11
CA PRO A 169 44.37 -15.70 12.03
C PRO A 169 45.10 -14.55 11.31
N GLY A 170 44.39 -13.45 11.06
CA GLY A 170 45.00 -12.19 10.60
C GLY A 170 44.24 -11.36 9.55
N LEU A 171 43.13 -11.85 8.98
CA LEU A 171 42.32 -11.12 7.98
C LEU A 171 40.86 -10.93 8.42
N GLY A 172 40.66 -10.68 9.71
CA GLY A 172 39.35 -10.32 10.26
C GLY A 172 38.78 -9.10 9.56
N THR A 173 37.57 -9.27 9.01
CA THR A 173 36.79 -8.31 8.22
C THR A 173 36.38 -7.02 8.95
N ASP A 174 36.91 -6.76 10.15
CA ASP A 174 36.62 -5.56 10.94
C ASP A 174 37.14 -4.27 10.30
N ALA A 175 38.13 -4.35 9.40
CA ALA A 175 38.70 -3.17 8.74
C ALA A 175 37.85 -2.59 7.58
N VAL A 176 36.91 -3.36 7.01
CA VAL A 176 36.17 -2.93 5.80
C VAL A 176 34.84 -2.24 6.13
N ALA A 177 34.28 -2.47 7.32
CA ALA A 177 33.06 -1.78 7.76
C ALA A 177 33.28 -0.27 7.96
N ALA A 178 34.51 0.16 8.28
CA ALA A 178 34.86 1.57 8.49
C ALA A 178 35.04 2.38 7.20
N GLN A 179 34.94 1.75 6.01
CA GLN A 179 35.22 2.39 4.72
C GLN A 179 34.02 2.44 3.77
N LEU A 180 32.80 2.19 4.26
CA LEU A 180 31.63 2.60 3.50
C LEU A 180 31.57 4.14 3.52
N PRO A 181 31.70 4.84 2.38
CA PRO A 181 31.31 6.23 2.36
C PRO A 181 29.84 6.29 2.75
N LEU A 182 29.50 7.19 3.67
CA LEU A 182 28.13 7.57 3.97
C LEU A 182 27.47 7.97 2.65
N ILE A 183 26.77 7.03 2.01
CA ILE A 183 25.93 7.34 0.86
C ILE A 183 24.81 8.22 1.43
N GLY A 184 25.00 9.53 1.33
CA GLY A 184 23.94 10.50 1.60
C GLY A 184 22.72 10.17 0.75
N PRO A 185 21.51 10.58 1.18
CA PRO A 185 20.28 10.23 0.48
C PRO A 185 20.41 10.65 -0.99
N VAL A 186 20.30 9.67 -1.90
CA VAL A 186 20.20 9.95 -3.32
C VAL A 186 18.94 10.80 -3.50
N ALA A 187 19.13 12.07 -3.88
CA ALA A 187 18.02 12.94 -4.21
C ALA A 187 17.25 12.26 -5.35
N ALA A 188 15.97 12.02 -5.13
CA ALA A 188 15.08 11.44 -6.12
C ALA A 188 15.20 12.23 -7.44
N PRO A 189 15.32 11.58 -8.61
CA PRO A 189 15.34 12.29 -9.87
C PRO A 189 14.01 13.01 -10.07
N ALA A 190 14.08 14.34 -10.25
CA ALA A 190 12.91 15.16 -10.55
C ALA A 190 12.14 14.62 -11.77
N PRO A 191 10.80 14.74 -11.79
CA PRO A 191 10.01 14.30 -12.93
C PRO A 191 10.44 15.06 -14.18
N ARG A 192 10.98 14.32 -15.16
CA ARG A 192 11.31 14.86 -16.48
C ARG A 192 10.01 15.26 -17.14
N THR A 193 9.74 16.56 -17.21
CA THR A 193 8.69 17.10 -18.05
C THR A 193 9.03 16.76 -19.50
N SER A 194 8.17 15.95 -20.13
CA SER A 194 8.27 15.61 -21.54
C SER A 194 8.07 16.88 -22.36
N SER A 195 9.16 17.51 -22.82
CA SER A 195 9.06 18.54 -23.84
C SER A 195 8.63 17.88 -25.15
N ARG A 196 7.35 18.10 -25.48
CA ARG A 196 6.73 17.73 -26.74
C ARG A 196 7.49 18.42 -27.87
N ARG A 197 8.36 17.69 -28.55
CA ARG A 197 9.05 18.13 -29.76
C ARG A 197 8.02 18.25 -30.90
N PRO A 198 7.91 19.41 -31.58
CA PRO A 198 6.99 19.56 -32.70
C PRO A 198 7.44 18.72 -33.90
N ALA A 199 6.47 18.15 -34.59
CA ALA A 199 6.64 17.30 -35.75
C ALA A 199 7.29 18.08 -36.90
N ALA A 200 8.55 17.75 -37.21
CA ALA A 200 9.21 18.18 -38.44
C ALA A 200 8.78 17.24 -39.57
N GLY A 201 8.20 17.84 -40.61
CA GLY A 201 7.62 17.17 -41.77
C GLY A 201 8.59 16.23 -42.47
N ARG A 202 8.06 15.07 -42.85
CA ARG A 202 8.75 14.12 -43.71
C ARG A 202 8.37 14.42 -45.15
N GLY A 203 9.41 14.69 -45.93
CA GLY A 203 9.33 15.10 -47.32
C GLY A 203 8.73 14.07 -48.27
N THR A 204 8.30 14.65 -49.38
CA THR A 204 7.96 14.10 -50.70
C THR A 204 8.83 12.93 -51.18
N PRO A 205 8.23 11.92 -51.85
CA PRO A 205 8.87 11.17 -52.92
C PRO A 205 8.40 11.71 -54.28
N VAL A 206 9.33 12.31 -55.05
CA VAL A 206 9.95 11.76 -56.28
C VAL A 206 8.99 11.69 -57.47
N GLY A 207 9.26 12.57 -58.44
CA GLY A 207 8.62 12.62 -59.75
C GLY A 207 9.05 11.48 -60.67
N SER A 208 8.13 11.14 -61.57
CA SER A 208 8.20 10.20 -62.67
C SER A 208 9.32 10.50 -63.67
N PRO A 209 9.73 9.49 -64.46
CA PRO A 209 10.04 9.69 -65.88
C PRO A 209 8.88 9.19 -66.75
N ALA A 210 8.50 10.05 -67.69
CA ALA A 210 7.55 9.79 -68.75
C ALA A 210 8.07 8.70 -69.71
N VAL A 211 7.18 7.79 -70.12
CA VAL A 211 7.34 6.98 -71.33
C VAL A 211 6.10 7.23 -72.19
N ALA A 212 6.27 8.03 -73.23
CA ALA A 212 5.33 8.16 -74.33
C ALA A 212 5.72 7.14 -75.40
N ALA A 213 4.82 6.22 -75.73
CA ALA A 213 4.84 5.48 -76.98
C ALA A 213 3.43 5.52 -77.55
N ALA A 214 3.35 6.12 -78.73
CA ALA A 214 2.15 6.42 -79.47
C ALA A 214 1.50 5.16 -80.04
N ASP A 215 0.17 5.13 -80.03
CA ASP A 215 -0.63 4.22 -80.84
C ASP A 215 -1.90 4.96 -81.31
N GLY A 216 -2.19 4.90 -82.61
CA GLY A 216 -3.31 5.58 -83.30
C GLY A 216 -2.91 5.96 -84.73
N ARG A 217 -3.11 5.08 -85.73
CA ARG A 217 -4.32 4.90 -86.58
C ARG A 217 -4.65 6.09 -87.50
N SER A 218 -4.52 5.78 -88.79
CA SER A 218 -5.26 6.26 -89.98
C SER A 218 -5.21 7.73 -90.36
#